data_AF-A0A7J4SLH8-F1
#
_entry.id   AF-A0A7J4SLH8-F1
#
_cell.length_a   1.000
_cell.length_b   1.000
_cell.length_c   1.000
_cell.angle_alpha   90.00
_cell.angle_beta   90.00
_cell.angle_gamma   90.00
#
_symmetry.space_group_name_H-M   'P 1'
#
loop_
_entity.id
_entity.type
_entity.pdbx_description
1 polymer ?
#
loop_
_entity_poly.entity_id
_entity_poly.type
_entity_poly.pdbx_seq_one_letter_code
_entity_poly.pdbx_strand_id
1 'polypeptide(L)'
;MIGIVVSRSDSVSVLIGKEILKMGKWVQKIDSSRIDAEGGGKYYCTDGFELREFEGLHIQLEEVGLAFDAVECIIFVSRHVGETGALLTAHYTGNFGEAKFGGKPRELSMACPNLHKAVVDALRKYAPENYEVGIECTHHGPSDV
;
A
#
# COMPACT_ATOMS: atom_id res chain seq x y z
N MET A 1 -2.10 12.46 -8.37
CA MET A 1 -1.17 12.17 -7.26
C MET A 1 -1.30 10.71 -6.86
N ILE A 2 -0.20 9.99 -6.61
CA ILE A 2 -0.22 8.62 -6.08
C ILE A 2 0.10 8.63 -4.59
N GLY A 3 -0.79 8.06 -3.77
CA GLY A 3 -0.59 7.88 -2.34
C GLY A 3 0.18 6.59 -2.07
N ILE A 4 1.17 6.63 -1.18
CA ILE A 4 1.93 5.47 -0.72
C ILE A 4 1.65 5.31 0.77
N VAL A 5 1.16 4.14 1.14
CA VAL A 5 0.78 3.80 2.51
C VAL A 5 1.85 2.89 3.09
N VAL A 6 2.46 3.34 4.19
CA VAL A 6 3.40 2.57 5.00
C VAL A 6 2.75 2.23 6.34
N SER A 7 2.69 0.96 6.71
CA SER A 7 2.24 0.53 8.04
C SER A 7 3.41 0.39 8.99
N ARG A 8 3.36 1.10 10.13
CA ARG A 8 4.34 0.97 11.23
C ARG A 8 4.26 -0.39 11.94
N SER A 9 3.13 -1.09 11.81
CA SER A 9 2.94 -2.46 12.30
C SER A 9 3.49 -3.54 11.35
N ASP A 10 3.99 -3.17 10.16
CA ASP A 10 4.60 -4.08 9.19
C ASP A 10 6.07 -3.68 8.96
N SER A 11 7.01 -4.47 9.49
CA SER A 11 8.45 -4.16 9.40
C SER A 11 8.97 -4.13 7.96
N VAL A 12 8.37 -4.90 7.04
CA VAL A 12 8.73 -4.87 5.62
C VAL A 12 8.21 -3.59 4.97
N SER A 13 6.99 -3.17 5.32
CA SER A 13 6.42 -1.90 4.90
C SER A 13 7.30 -0.72 5.29
N VAL A 14 7.71 -0.65 6.56
CA VAL A 14 8.62 0.38 7.07
C VAL A 14 9.95 0.39 6.31
N LEU A 15 10.50 -0.80 6.01
CA LEU A 15 11.73 -0.91 5.24
C LEU A 15 11.55 -0.37 3.81
N ILE A 16 10.50 -0.80 3.10
CA ILE A 16 10.20 -0.33 1.75
C ILE A 16 10.01 1.19 1.74
N GLY A 17 9.24 1.74 2.69
CA GLY A 17 9.04 3.17 2.84
C GLY A 17 10.35 3.94 3.01
N LYS A 18 11.27 3.44 3.85
CA LYS A 18 12.60 4.03 4.02
C LYS A 18 13.43 4.00 2.73
N GLU A 19 13.39 2.92 1.97
CA GLU A 19 14.10 2.86 0.68
C GLU A 19 13.49 3.79 -0.36
N ILE A 20 12.17 3.92 -0.42
CA ILE A 20 11.46 4.89 -1.28
C ILE A 20 11.89 6.32 -0.95
N LEU A 21 11.96 6.69 0.33
CA LEU A 21 12.35 8.05 0.74
C LEU A 21 13.81 8.40 0.41
N LYS A 22 14.68 7.41 0.15
CA LYS A 22 16.03 7.65 -0.37
C LYS A 22 16.05 7.93 -1.87
N MET A 23 14.97 7.62 -2.59
CA MET A 23 14.87 7.84 -4.03
C MET A 23 14.41 9.27 -4.31
N GLY A 24 15.25 10.05 -4.99
CA GLY A 24 14.91 11.41 -5.38
C GLY A 24 14.90 12.39 -4.20
N LYS A 25 14.15 13.49 -4.35
CA LYS A 25 14.07 14.57 -3.36
C LYS A 25 12.67 14.63 -2.77
N TRP A 26 12.56 14.26 -1.49
CA TRP A 26 11.31 14.34 -0.74
C TRP A 26 11.28 15.58 0.15
N VAL A 27 10.12 16.23 0.20
CA VAL A 27 9.84 17.34 1.11
C VAL A 27 9.00 16.79 2.26
N GLN A 28 9.51 16.90 3.48
CA GLN A 28 8.76 16.57 4.68
C GLN A 28 7.75 17.68 4.99
N LYS A 29 6.53 17.29 5.33
CA LYS A 29 5.44 18.18 5.76
C LYS A 29 4.78 17.65 7.03
N ILE A 30 3.90 18.45 7.61
CA ILE A 30 3.12 18.11 8.80
C ILE A 30 1.64 18.36 8.50
N ASP A 31 0.81 17.37 8.78
CA ASP A 31 -0.64 17.44 8.79
C ASP A 31 -1.14 17.37 10.23
N SER A 32 -1.54 18.51 10.80
CA SER A 32 -2.09 18.59 12.15
C SER A 32 -3.61 18.44 12.20
N SER A 33 -4.28 18.22 11.05
CA SER A 33 -5.74 18.06 10.97
C SER A 33 -6.20 16.62 11.23
N ARG A 34 -5.28 15.67 11.12
CA ARG A 34 -5.49 14.23 11.27
C ARG A 34 -4.51 13.66 12.30
N ILE A 35 -4.90 12.60 12.99
CA ILE A 35 -4.03 11.97 13.99
C ILE A 35 -2.89 11.20 13.31
N ASP A 36 -1.71 11.19 13.94
CA ASP A 36 -0.50 10.52 13.44
C ASP A 36 -0.72 9.02 13.19
N ALA A 37 -1.56 8.37 14.00
CA ALA A 37 -1.88 6.95 13.83
C ALA A 37 -2.61 6.61 12.52
N GLU A 38 -3.31 7.59 11.93
CA GLU A 38 -4.18 7.42 10.75
C GLU A 38 -3.66 8.16 9.51
N GLY A 39 -2.34 8.36 9.43
CA GLY A 39 -1.70 9.04 8.29
C GLY A 39 -1.64 10.56 8.42
N GLY A 40 -1.98 11.12 9.58
CA GLY A 40 -1.68 12.52 9.91
C GLY A 40 -0.23 12.69 10.37
N GLY A 41 0.06 13.78 11.08
CA GLY A 41 1.40 14.04 11.57
C GLY A 41 2.41 14.26 10.43
N LYS A 42 3.56 13.59 10.49
CA LYS A 42 4.64 13.80 9.52
C LYS A 42 4.38 12.96 8.26
N TYR A 43 4.43 13.62 7.10
CA TYR A 43 4.33 12.96 5.79
C TYR A 43 5.33 13.53 4.78
N TYR A 44 5.44 12.90 3.61
CA TYR A 44 6.46 13.23 2.62
C TYR A 44 5.86 13.39 1.23
N CYS A 45 6.26 14.44 0.51
CA CYS A 45 5.84 14.66 -0.87
C CYS A 45 7.04 14.72 -1.82
N THR A 46 6.83 14.28 -3.05
CA THR A 46 7.67 14.56 -4.21
C THR A 46 6.78 14.77 -5.44
N ASP A 47 7.35 15.02 -6.61
CA ASP A 47 6.56 15.19 -7.83
C ASP A 47 5.75 13.91 -8.14
N GLY A 48 4.43 14.03 -8.11
CA GLY A 48 3.49 12.94 -8.39
C GLY A 48 3.24 11.93 -7.26
N PHE A 49 3.96 11.98 -6.13
CA PHE A 49 3.79 11.04 -5.01
C PHE A 49 3.69 11.69 -3.63
N GLU A 50 2.87 11.08 -2.78
CA GLU A 50 2.74 11.41 -1.36
C GLU A 50 2.84 10.14 -0.52
N LEU A 51 3.73 10.10 0.46
CA LEU A 51 3.93 8.96 1.36
C LEU A 51 3.47 9.33 2.77
N ARG A 52 2.59 8.49 3.33
CA ARG A 52 2.07 8.60 4.70
C ARG A 52 2.27 7.31 5.48
N GLU A 53 2.54 7.45 6.76
CA GLU A 53 2.72 6.34 7.70
C GLU A 53 1.47 6.17 8.57
N PHE A 54 1.04 4.94 8.77
CA PHE A 54 -0.12 4.56 9.58
C PHE A 54 0.31 3.63 10.70
N GLU A 55 -0.34 3.66 11.86
CA GLU A 55 0.01 2.78 12.97
C GLU A 55 -0.41 1.33 12.72
N GLY A 56 -1.67 1.12 12.31
CA GLY A 56 -2.27 -0.21 12.15
C GLY A 56 -1.75 -1.00 10.94
N LEU A 57 -2.04 -2.31 10.92
CA LEU A 57 -1.79 -3.18 9.77
C LEU A 57 -2.67 -2.77 8.58
N HIS A 58 -2.14 -2.80 7.35
CA HIS A 58 -2.86 -2.39 6.14
C HIS A 58 -4.26 -2.99 6.05
N ILE A 59 -4.38 -4.30 6.31
CA ILE A 59 -5.65 -5.03 6.18
C ILE A 59 -6.74 -4.52 7.13
N GLN A 60 -6.39 -3.81 8.21
CA GLN A 60 -7.30 -3.29 9.22
C GLN A 60 -7.54 -1.77 9.09
N LEU A 61 -6.86 -1.10 8.17
CA LEU A 61 -7.08 0.33 7.97
C LEU A 61 -8.45 0.56 7.35
N GLU A 62 -9.04 1.71 7.63
CA GLU A 62 -10.33 2.16 7.10
C GLU A 62 -10.18 3.59 6.60
N GLU A 63 -10.96 3.98 5.60
CA GLU A 63 -11.02 5.34 5.05
C GLU A 63 -9.64 5.94 4.67
N VAL A 64 -8.72 5.07 4.22
CA VAL A 64 -7.31 5.44 3.95
C VAL A 64 -7.22 6.55 2.91
N GLY A 65 -8.11 6.57 1.92
CA GLY A 65 -8.14 7.61 0.89
C GLY A 65 -8.38 9.01 1.43
N LEU A 66 -9.06 9.16 2.57
CA LEU A 66 -9.29 10.47 3.20
C LEU A 66 -8.00 11.09 3.76
N ALA A 67 -6.91 10.32 3.88
CA ALA A 67 -5.63 10.83 4.33
C ALA A 67 -4.92 11.66 3.26
N PHE A 68 -5.30 11.55 1.99
CA PHE A 68 -4.59 12.16 0.88
C PHE A 68 -5.43 13.22 0.18
N ASP A 69 -4.79 14.32 -0.20
CA ASP A 69 -5.43 15.36 -1.01
C ASP A 69 -5.42 14.96 -2.49
N ALA A 70 -6.60 14.81 -3.10
CA ALA A 70 -6.78 14.57 -4.54
C ALA A 70 -5.94 13.40 -5.10
N VAL A 71 -5.97 12.26 -4.42
CA VAL A 71 -5.27 11.04 -4.83
C VAL A 71 -6.00 10.33 -5.97
N GLU A 72 -5.26 9.87 -6.97
CA GLU A 72 -5.79 9.11 -8.12
C GLU A 72 -5.70 7.60 -7.88
N CYS A 73 -4.73 7.16 -7.08
CA CYS A 73 -4.54 5.76 -6.70
C CYS A 73 -3.67 5.65 -5.44
N ILE A 74 -3.89 4.60 -4.66
CA ILE A 74 -3.15 4.31 -3.43
C ILE A 74 -2.39 2.99 -3.62
N ILE A 75 -1.10 3.01 -3.24
CA ILE A 75 -0.24 1.84 -3.21
C ILE A 75 0.05 1.52 -1.74
N PHE A 76 -0.36 0.33 -1.31
CA PHE A 76 0.02 -0.24 -0.04
C PHE A 76 1.33 -1.02 -0.22
N VAL A 77 2.40 -0.62 0.46
CA VAL A 77 3.65 -1.39 0.46
C VAL A 77 3.63 -2.34 1.66
N SER A 78 3.41 -3.64 1.42
CA SER A 78 3.17 -4.60 2.50
C SER A 78 3.95 -5.89 2.32
N ARG A 79 4.15 -6.62 3.43
CA ARG A 79 4.52 -8.03 3.39
C ARG A 79 3.36 -8.91 2.92
N HIS A 80 3.71 -9.94 2.15
CA HIS A 80 2.90 -11.14 2.01
C HIS A 80 3.29 -12.15 3.11
N VAL A 81 2.34 -12.92 3.64
CA VAL A 81 2.58 -14.01 4.61
C VAL A 81 1.88 -15.27 4.12
N GLY A 82 2.67 -16.29 3.76
CA GLY A 82 2.16 -17.57 3.28
C GLY A 82 3.26 -18.61 3.10
N GLU A 83 2.87 -19.83 2.71
CA GLU A 83 3.79 -20.94 2.40
C GLU A 83 4.19 -20.92 0.93
N THR A 84 4.72 -19.79 0.46
CA THR A 84 4.99 -19.53 -0.97
C THR A 84 6.48 -19.40 -1.32
N GLY A 85 7.37 -19.39 -0.32
CA GLY A 85 8.78 -19.11 -0.52
C GLY A 85 9.06 -17.61 -0.72
N ALA A 86 10.15 -17.28 -1.41
CA ALA A 86 10.52 -15.89 -1.70
C ALA A 86 9.71 -15.36 -2.89
N LEU A 87 8.84 -14.38 -2.63
CA LEU A 87 7.83 -13.95 -3.60
C LEU A 87 7.65 -12.42 -3.55
N LEU A 88 7.55 -11.80 -4.72
CA LEU A 88 7.10 -10.42 -4.89
C LEU A 88 5.75 -10.43 -5.62
N THR A 89 4.73 -9.83 -5.04
CA THR A 89 3.38 -9.83 -5.61
C THR A 89 2.76 -8.44 -5.67
N ALA A 90 1.70 -8.35 -6.45
CA ALA A 90 0.74 -7.27 -6.38
C ALA A 90 -0.68 -7.82 -6.60
N HIS A 91 -1.65 -7.27 -5.89
CA HIS A 91 -3.06 -7.65 -6.03
C HIS A 91 -3.96 -6.48 -5.62
N TYR A 92 -5.27 -6.65 -5.85
CA TYR A 92 -6.28 -5.75 -5.30
C TYR A 92 -6.89 -6.33 -4.03
N THR A 93 -7.39 -5.46 -3.18
CA THR A 93 -8.07 -5.84 -1.95
C THR A 93 -9.58 -6.01 -2.19
N GLY A 94 -10.24 -6.76 -1.31
CA GLY A 94 -11.68 -6.98 -1.39
C GLY A 94 -12.09 -8.36 -0.91
N ASN A 95 -13.36 -8.48 -0.53
CA ASN A 95 -13.94 -9.71 -0.03
C ASN A 95 -15.13 -10.13 -0.91
N PHE A 96 -15.04 -11.28 -1.59
CA PHE A 96 -16.19 -11.84 -2.31
C PHE A 96 -17.27 -12.41 -1.37
N GLY A 97 -16.88 -12.78 -0.14
CA GLY A 97 -17.74 -13.38 0.88
C GLY A 97 -17.57 -12.68 2.22
N GLU A 98 -17.27 -13.44 3.27
CA GLU A 98 -16.95 -12.89 4.59
C GLU A 98 -15.63 -12.10 4.59
N ALA A 99 -15.57 -11.04 5.39
CA ALA A 99 -14.37 -10.24 5.61
C ALA A 99 -13.60 -10.75 6.84
N LYS A 100 -12.84 -11.84 6.66
CA LYS A 100 -12.06 -12.44 7.76
C LYS A 100 -10.83 -11.63 8.16
N PHE A 101 -10.34 -10.82 7.23
CA PHE A 101 -9.09 -10.07 7.35
C PHE A 101 -9.31 -8.61 6.92
N GLY A 102 -10.27 -7.96 7.58
CA GLY A 102 -10.64 -6.56 7.38
C GLY A 102 -11.39 -6.25 6.08
N GLY A 103 -11.80 -4.99 5.96
CA GLY A 103 -12.82 -4.56 4.98
C GLY A 103 -14.23 -5.06 5.32
N LYS A 104 -15.16 -4.89 4.40
CA LYS A 104 -16.56 -5.32 4.55
C LYS A 104 -16.86 -6.58 3.73
N PRO A 105 -17.80 -7.43 4.18
CA PRO A 105 -18.25 -8.57 3.40
C PRO A 105 -18.85 -8.13 2.07
N ARG A 106 -18.53 -8.84 0.97
CA ARG A 106 -19.03 -8.58 -0.38
C ARG A 106 -18.72 -7.18 -0.91
N GLU A 107 -17.58 -6.61 -0.52
CA GLU A 107 -17.09 -5.31 -0.98
C GLU A 107 -15.70 -5.48 -1.60
N LEU A 108 -15.46 -4.85 -2.74
CA LEU A 108 -14.19 -4.89 -3.47
C LEU A 108 -13.65 -3.47 -3.59
N SER A 109 -12.32 -3.30 -3.47
CA SER A 109 -11.71 -2.00 -3.75
C SER A 109 -11.72 -1.67 -5.24
N MET A 110 -11.56 -0.39 -5.54
CA MET A 110 -11.46 0.09 -6.91
C MET A 110 -10.11 -0.32 -7.53
N ALA A 111 -10.17 -1.03 -8.65
CA ALA A 111 -8.98 -1.48 -9.36
C ALA A 111 -8.40 -0.38 -10.27
N CYS A 112 -7.07 -0.35 -10.37
CA CYS A 112 -6.32 0.45 -11.36
C CYS A 112 -5.42 -0.45 -12.24
N PRO A 113 -5.98 -1.13 -13.27
CA PRO A 113 -5.28 -2.21 -13.98
C PRO A 113 -3.97 -1.79 -14.66
N ASN A 114 -3.92 -0.57 -15.19
CA ASN A 114 -2.73 -0.05 -15.86
C ASN A 114 -1.56 0.13 -14.87
N LEU A 115 -1.83 0.61 -13.66
CA LEU A 115 -0.81 0.75 -12.62
C LEU A 115 -0.34 -0.62 -12.12
N HIS A 116 -1.26 -1.55 -11.88
CA HIS A 116 -0.91 -2.91 -11.46
C HIS A 116 -0.03 -3.62 -12.48
N LYS A 117 -0.35 -3.51 -13.78
CA LYS A 117 0.51 -4.01 -14.85
C LYS A 117 1.92 -3.40 -14.79
N ALA A 118 2.02 -2.08 -14.65
CA ALA A 118 3.32 -1.40 -14.57
C ALA A 118 4.15 -1.87 -13.36
N VAL A 119 3.50 -2.05 -12.19
CA VAL A 119 4.14 -2.58 -10.98
C VAL A 119 4.63 -4.01 -11.21
N VAL A 120 3.79 -4.90 -11.71
CA VAL A 120 4.17 -6.31 -11.94
C VAL A 120 5.30 -6.43 -12.97
N ASP A 121 5.25 -5.64 -14.04
CA ASP A 121 6.32 -5.62 -15.05
C ASP A 121 7.65 -5.10 -14.45
N ALA A 122 7.60 -4.11 -13.55
CA ALA A 122 8.77 -3.65 -12.82
C ALA A 122 9.30 -4.71 -11.84
N LEU A 123 8.42 -5.37 -11.07
CA LEU A 123 8.82 -6.47 -10.18
C LEU A 123 9.52 -7.57 -10.96
N ARG A 124 8.97 -8.01 -12.10
CA ARG A 124 9.62 -9.01 -12.97
C ARG A 124 11.00 -8.59 -13.47
N LYS A 125 11.15 -7.31 -13.80
CA LYS A 125 12.42 -6.77 -14.32
C LYS A 125 13.51 -6.71 -13.25
N TYR A 126 13.14 -6.43 -12.00
CA TYR A 126 14.09 -6.11 -10.93
C TYR A 126 14.12 -7.17 -9.80
N ALA A 127 13.30 -8.22 -9.88
CA ALA A 127 13.30 -9.29 -8.91
C ALA A 127 14.69 -9.97 -8.85
N PRO A 128 15.20 -10.27 -7.64
CA PRO A 128 16.37 -11.13 -7.48
C PRO A 128 16.11 -12.52 -8.08
N GLU A 129 17.17 -13.21 -8.51
CA GLU A 129 17.07 -14.52 -9.18
C GLU A 129 16.31 -15.58 -8.37
N ASN A 130 16.34 -15.49 -7.04
CA ASN A 130 15.69 -16.44 -6.13
C ASN A 130 14.27 -16.04 -5.71
N TYR A 131 13.70 -14.99 -6.28
CA TYR A 131 12.32 -14.54 -6.01
C TYR A 131 11.41 -14.85 -7.20
N GLU A 132 10.26 -15.46 -6.90
CA GLU A 132 9.17 -15.52 -7.87
C GLU A 132 8.42 -14.18 -7.93
N VAL A 133 7.74 -13.92 -9.05
CA VAL A 133 6.87 -12.75 -9.21
C VAL A 133 5.48 -13.18 -9.64
N GLY A 134 4.47 -12.79 -8.86
CA GLY A 134 3.10 -13.26 -9.02
C GLY A 134 2.05 -12.15 -8.94
N ILE A 135 0.85 -12.51 -9.39
CA ILE A 135 -0.37 -11.75 -9.13
C ILE A 135 -1.23 -12.62 -8.21
N GLU A 136 -1.67 -12.07 -7.08
CA GLU A 136 -2.57 -12.79 -6.18
C GLU A 136 -4.04 -12.51 -6.53
N CYS A 137 -4.92 -13.40 -6.08
CA CYS A 137 -6.37 -13.17 -6.15
C CYS A 137 -6.77 -11.97 -5.31
N THR A 138 -7.89 -11.34 -5.65
CA THR A 138 -8.50 -10.33 -4.78
C THR A 138 -8.91 -10.95 -3.45
N HIS A 139 -8.37 -10.42 -2.35
CA HIS A 139 -8.66 -10.86 -0.99
C HIS A 139 -8.42 -9.75 0.04
N HIS A 140 -8.99 -9.94 1.24
CA HIS A 140 -8.79 -9.14 2.46
C HIS A 140 -9.07 -7.62 2.34
N GLY A 141 -8.99 -6.90 3.45
CA GLY A 141 -9.17 -5.44 3.50
C GLY A 141 -7.92 -4.64 3.15
N PRO A 142 -8.01 -3.31 3.08
CA PRO A 142 -9.24 -2.52 3.13
C PRO A 142 -10.05 -2.67 1.84
N SER A 143 -11.38 -2.62 1.91
CA SER A 143 -12.26 -2.72 0.73
C SER A 143 -12.84 -1.38 0.30
N ASP A 144 -12.70 -0.35 1.12
CA ASP A 144 -13.22 1.01 0.95
C ASP A 144 -12.14 1.97 0.42
N VAL A 145 -11.42 1.53 -0.61
CA VAL A 145 -10.29 2.27 -1.23
C VAL A 145 -10.34 2.25 -2.76
#